data_AF-A0A2S6BR54-F1
#
_entry.id   AF-A0A2S6BR54-F1
#
_cell.length_a   1.000
_cell.length_b   1.000
_cell.length_c   1.000
_cell.angle_alpha   90.00
_cell.angle_beta   90.00
_cell.angle_gamma   90.00
#
_symmetry.space_group_name_H-M   'P 1'
#
loop_
_entity.id
_entity.type
_entity.pdbx_description
1 polymer ?
#
loop_
_entity_poly.entity_id
_entity_poly.type
_entity_poly.pdbx_seq_one_letter_code
_entity_poly.pdbx_strand_id
1 'polypeptide(L)'
;MMLQLQDCDCGLIDAKDPTGSIFTSLLAIDFTKASGKQLKDLIVVATYDVDQPGAPYVRAFSTDQIQFTTLGLELTAAPALAHGNQVPCGQIFTRKSSYFYGSYSARIQTGGVPGTVAALYNYHNATSEVDVEYVSSSTTPTLLYTVKPQLYLPTANPDNRTYQRGTWNGTSESFQSGFHTWSFIWLPEIVHFGIDKNYTNNITVNVPRSPGHLAINHWSNGDPRYSSGPPIVNSTIVVSYLQAIYNDTDATPLACRKMQVPCVVDDGYILSPANSSSTSTQTSHLVSTQGPTSTSPTNGGVAPSQPAVAIVNSAGPVVHHPIYSLLLLCSLLFASRYCLKSRC
;
A
#
# COMPACT_ATOMS: atom_id res chain seq x y z
N MET A 1 15.90 -13.98 22.76
CA MET A 1 16.25 -14.10 21.33
C MET A 1 15.39 -13.10 20.56
N MET A 2 15.92 -12.43 19.53
CA MET A 2 15.07 -11.65 18.62
C MET A 2 14.37 -12.62 17.68
N LEU A 3 13.04 -12.53 17.57
CA LEU A 3 12.21 -13.47 16.83
C LEU A 3 12.19 -13.09 15.35
N GLN A 4 12.34 -14.05 14.44
CA GLN A 4 12.37 -13.81 13.00
C GLN A 4 11.04 -14.22 12.34
N LEU A 5 10.76 -13.70 11.13
CA LEU A 5 9.51 -14.03 10.42
C LEU A 5 9.37 -15.54 10.16
N GLN A 6 10.48 -16.22 9.91
CA GLN A 6 10.55 -17.68 9.78
C GLN A 6 10.24 -18.46 11.07
N ASP A 7 10.15 -17.79 12.22
CA ASP A 7 9.74 -18.39 13.49
C ASP A 7 8.24 -18.25 13.74
N CYS A 8 7.57 -17.30 13.08
CA CYS A 8 6.12 -17.06 13.16
C CYS A 8 5.28 -18.09 12.37
N ASP A 9 5.58 -19.37 12.54
CA ASP A 9 4.99 -20.47 11.76
C ASP A 9 3.56 -20.85 12.17
N CYS A 10 2.93 -20.05 13.04
CA CYS A 10 1.53 -20.16 13.47
C CYS A 10 0.71 -18.87 13.22
N GLY A 11 1.16 -18.04 12.28
CA GLY A 11 0.43 -16.86 11.81
C GLY A 11 0.87 -15.54 12.46
N LEU A 12 0.21 -14.48 12.02
CA LEU A 12 0.53 -13.08 12.32
C LEU A 12 -0.75 -12.30 12.66
N ILE A 13 -0.70 -11.46 13.68
CA ILE A 13 -1.72 -10.47 14.04
C ILE A 13 -1.10 -9.08 13.91
N ASP A 14 -1.83 -8.13 13.31
CA ASP A 14 -1.45 -6.72 13.31
C ASP A 14 -1.78 -6.09 14.67
N ALA A 15 -0.82 -5.47 15.33
CA ALA A 15 -1.01 -4.75 16.60
C ALA A 15 -2.02 -3.57 16.50
N LYS A 16 -2.45 -3.24 15.28
CA LYS A 16 -3.38 -2.17 14.93
C LYS A 16 -4.72 -2.69 14.42
N ASP A 17 -4.94 -4.01 14.35
CA ASP A 17 -6.20 -4.62 13.93
C ASP A 17 -7.12 -4.86 15.16
N PRO A 18 -8.23 -4.11 15.31
CA PRO A 18 -9.16 -4.29 16.43
C PRO A 18 -9.99 -5.57 16.35
N THR A 19 -9.98 -6.29 15.22
CA THR A 19 -10.62 -7.61 15.08
C THR A 19 -9.75 -8.74 15.63
N GLY A 20 -8.43 -8.52 15.76
CA GLY A 20 -7.47 -9.55 16.17
C GLY A 20 -7.32 -10.69 15.17
N SER A 21 -7.55 -10.43 13.86
CA SER A 21 -7.53 -11.46 12.84
C SER A 21 -6.12 -12.01 12.59
N ILE A 22 -6.04 -13.32 12.33
CA ILE A 22 -4.78 -14.03 12.08
C ILE A 22 -4.61 -14.25 10.57
N PHE A 23 -3.46 -13.83 10.06
CA PHE A 23 -3.08 -13.97 8.65
C PHE A 23 -1.72 -14.68 8.51
N THR A 24 -1.38 -15.14 7.31
CA THR A 24 -0.20 -16.02 7.11
C THR A 24 1.08 -15.33 6.64
N SER A 25 0.99 -14.12 6.08
CA SER A 25 2.07 -13.49 5.30
C SER A 25 2.25 -12.01 5.65
N LEU A 26 3.48 -11.51 5.51
CA LEU A 26 3.85 -10.13 5.80
C LEU A 26 4.49 -9.47 4.57
N LEU A 27 3.99 -8.28 4.20
CA LEU A 27 4.73 -7.27 3.47
C LEU A 27 4.98 -6.10 4.42
N ALA A 28 6.23 -5.64 4.50
CA ALA A 28 6.63 -4.47 5.26
C ALA A 28 7.66 -3.68 4.44
N ILE A 29 7.36 -2.43 4.10
CA ILE A 29 8.24 -1.54 3.35
C ILE A 29 8.37 -0.21 4.09
N ASP A 30 9.58 0.05 4.59
CA ASP A 30 9.99 1.34 5.11
C ASP A 30 10.70 2.13 3.99
N PHE A 31 9.99 3.07 3.36
CA PHE A 31 10.53 3.85 2.25
C PHE A 31 11.61 4.85 2.69
N THR A 32 11.75 5.12 3.99
CA THR A 32 12.87 5.94 4.52
C THR A 32 14.19 5.16 4.59
N LYS A 33 14.13 3.82 4.49
CA LYS A 33 15.30 2.92 4.61
C LYS A 33 15.51 1.98 3.41
N ALA A 34 14.49 1.75 2.59
CA ALA A 34 14.54 0.76 1.52
C ALA A 34 15.42 1.18 0.34
N SER A 35 16.32 0.29 -0.09
CA SER A 35 17.13 0.53 -1.29
C SER A 35 16.34 0.29 -2.59
N GLY A 36 16.69 1.03 -3.64
CA GLY A 36 16.11 0.88 -4.97
C GLY A 36 16.30 -0.50 -5.62
N LYS A 37 17.10 -1.41 -5.04
CA LYS A 37 17.09 -2.83 -5.43
C LYS A 37 15.96 -3.59 -4.75
N GLN A 38 15.85 -3.53 -3.42
CA GLN A 38 14.81 -4.23 -2.66
C GLN A 38 13.41 -3.87 -3.16
N LEU A 39 13.21 -2.60 -3.52
CA LEU A 39 11.93 -2.13 -4.05
C LEU A 39 11.65 -2.67 -5.46
N LYS A 40 12.64 -2.84 -6.34
CA LYS A 40 12.42 -3.47 -7.67
C LYS A 40 11.99 -4.93 -7.57
N ASP A 41 12.44 -5.63 -6.53
CA ASP A 41 12.07 -7.02 -6.30
C ASP A 41 10.58 -7.13 -5.83
N LEU A 42 10.09 -6.14 -5.06
CA LEU A 42 8.74 -6.14 -4.44
C LEU A 42 7.66 -5.34 -5.20
N ILE A 43 8.05 -4.24 -5.86
CA ILE A 43 7.18 -3.17 -6.39
C ILE A 43 7.44 -2.97 -7.89
N VAL A 44 6.40 -2.56 -8.60
CA VAL A 44 6.43 -2.05 -9.97
C VAL A 44 5.98 -0.58 -9.94
N VAL A 45 6.71 0.28 -10.64
CA VAL A 45 6.28 1.65 -10.96
C VAL A 45 5.45 1.59 -12.24
N ALA A 46 4.29 2.25 -12.26
CA ALA A 46 3.44 2.29 -13.46
C ALA A 46 4.05 3.21 -14.53
N THR A 47 4.03 2.73 -15.78
CA THR A 47 4.52 3.44 -16.97
C THR A 47 3.49 3.36 -18.10
N TYR A 48 2.21 3.56 -17.76
CA TYR A 48 1.08 3.34 -18.66
C TYR A 48 0.00 4.41 -18.51
N ASP A 49 -0.76 4.61 -19.57
CA ASP A 49 -1.88 5.55 -19.62
C ASP A 49 -3.18 4.88 -19.14
N VAL A 50 -4.02 5.64 -18.43
CA VAL A 50 -5.42 5.27 -18.14
C VAL A 50 -6.35 6.35 -18.67
N ASP A 51 -6.88 6.11 -19.86
CA ASP A 51 -8.03 6.80 -20.42
C ASP A 51 -9.31 6.32 -19.73
N GLN A 52 -10.10 7.25 -19.21
CA GLN A 52 -11.36 6.98 -18.51
C GLN A 52 -12.51 7.65 -19.29
N PRO A 53 -13.46 6.88 -19.84
CA PRO A 53 -14.57 7.45 -20.61
C PRO A 53 -15.32 8.55 -19.84
N GLY A 54 -15.34 9.76 -20.43
CA GLY A 54 -15.98 10.95 -19.87
C GLY A 54 -15.10 11.80 -18.94
N ALA A 55 -13.87 11.39 -18.61
CA ALA A 55 -12.90 12.25 -17.96
C ALA A 55 -12.26 13.23 -18.97
N PRO A 56 -12.03 14.51 -18.62
CA PRO A 56 -11.37 15.46 -19.53
C PRO A 56 -9.91 15.13 -19.86
N TYR A 57 -9.19 14.42 -18.98
CA TYR A 57 -7.76 14.08 -19.16
C TYR A 57 -7.45 12.60 -18.92
N VAL A 58 -6.49 12.10 -19.69
CA VAL A 58 -5.84 10.78 -19.52
C VAL A 58 -4.82 10.87 -18.39
N ARG A 59 -4.83 9.88 -17.49
CA ARG A 59 -3.80 9.72 -16.46
C ARG A 59 -2.57 9.07 -17.08
N ALA A 60 -1.48 9.80 -17.25
CA ALA A 60 -0.23 9.29 -17.78
C ALA A 60 0.72 8.94 -16.63
N PHE A 61 0.80 7.66 -16.23
CA PHE A 61 1.70 7.26 -15.16
C PHE A 61 3.14 7.11 -15.68
N SER A 62 4.12 7.68 -14.98
CA SER A 62 5.54 7.55 -15.36
C SER A 62 6.49 7.45 -14.16
N THR A 63 7.71 6.98 -14.44
CA THR A 63 8.82 6.95 -13.47
C THR A 63 9.22 8.32 -12.98
N ASP A 64 9.04 9.36 -13.79
CA ASP A 64 9.54 10.71 -13.50
C ASP A 64 8.67 11.41 -12.45
N GLN A 65 7.51 10.85 -12.15
CA GLN A 65 6.61 11.26 -11.07
C GLN A 65 6.86 10.51 -9.75
N ILE A 66 7.90 9.65 -9.70
CA ILE A 66 8.29 8.84 -8.54
C ILE A 66 9.69 9.24 -8.08
N GLN A 67 9.85 9.72 -6.85
CA GLN A 67 11.15 10.09 -6.29
C GLN A 67 11.38 9.49 -4.89
N PHE A 68 12.63 9.17 -4.58
CA PHE A 68 13.04 8.68 -3.26
C PHE A 68 13.74 9.80 -2.49
N THR A 69 13.20 10.17 -1.33
CA THR A 69 13.76 11.20 -0.45
C THR A 69 13.93 10.65 0.97
N THR A 70 14.55 11.42 1.85
CA THR A 70 14.74 11.01 3.26
C THR A 70 13.44 10.90 4.05
N LEU A 71 12.32 11.42 3.51
CA LEU A 71 10.99 11.32 4.10
C LEU A 71 10.20 10.09 3.61
N GLY A 72 10.64 9.44 2.52
CA GLY A 72 10.00 8.26 1.97
C GLY A 72 9.97 8.26 0.43
N LEU A 73 8.88 7.71 -0.11
CA LEU A 73 8.61 7.68 -1.54
C LEU A 73 7.60 8.76 -1.92
N GLU A 74 8.01 9.68 -2.79
CA GLU A 74 7.20 10.77 -3.30
C GLU A 74 6.48 10.36 -4.59
N LEU A 75 5.16 10.57 -4.64
CA LEU A 75 4.33 10.39 -5.82
C LEU A 75 3.73 11.75 -6.22
N THR A 76 4.09 12.23 -7.41
CA THR A 76 3.66 13.53 -7.92
C THR A 76 2.52 13.41 -8.93
N ALA A 77 1.58 14.34 -8.87
CA ALA A 77 0.65 14.65 -9.95
C ALA A 77 0.94 16.08 -10.42
N ALA A 78 1.32 16.23 -11.68
CA ALA A 78 1.70 17.51 -12.27
C ALA A 78 0.51 18.20 -12.97
N PRO A 79 0.65 19.47 -13.39
CA PRO A 79 -0.32 20.10 -14.29
C PRO A 79 -0.48 19.35 -15.62
N ALA A 80 -1.61 19.57 -16.30
CA ALA A 80 -1.84 19.04 -17.63
C ALA A 80 -0.75 19.50 -18.62
N LEU A 81 -0.32 18.61 -19.52
CA LEU A 81 0.67 18.95 -20.54
C LEU A 81 0.08 19.98 -21.52
N ALA A 82 0.77 21.11 -21.71
CA ALA A 82 0.26 22.28 -22.43
C ALA A 82 -0.23 22.03 -23.88
N HIS A 83 0.17 20.91 -24.49
CA HIS A 83 -0.19 20.51 -25.86
C HIS A 83 -0.73 19.07 -25.94
N GLY A 84 -1.36 18.57 -24.87
CA GLY A 84 -1.99 17.25 -24.85
C GLY A 84 -3.17 17.16 -23.87
N ASN A 85 -3.87 16.02 -23.89
CA ASN A 85 -4.92 15.68 -22.92
C ASN A 85 -4.40 14.80 -21.77
N GLN A 86 -3.09 14.76 -21.53
CA GLN A 86 -2.45 13.94 -20.50
C GLN A 86 -2.10 14.75 -19.25
N VAL A 87 -2.24 14.10 -18.09
CA VAL A 87 -1.77 14.56 -16.79
C VAL A 87 -0.70 13.59 -16.29
N PRO A 88 0.55 14.03 -16.05
CA PRO A 88 1.57 13.20 -15.43
C PRO A 88 1.16 12.82 -14.00
N CYS A 89 1.14 11.52 -13.71
CA CYS A 89 0.70 10.95 -12.44
C CYS A 89 1.74 9.96 -11.88
N GLY A 90 1.75 9.77 -10.57
CA GLY A 90 2.60 8.78 -9.89
C GLY A 90 1.79 7.56 -9.46
N GLN A 91 2.30 6.34 -9.71
CA GLN A 91 1.74 5.12 -9.14
C GLN A 91 2.79 4.04 -8.92
N ILE A 92 2.67 3.34 -7.78
CA ILE A 92 3.32 2.07 -7.50
C ILE A 92 2.30 0.97 -7.21
N PHE A 93 2.65 -0.27 -7.53
CA PHE A 93 1.87 -1.45 -7.17
C PHE A 93 2.77 -2.65 -6.91
N THR A 94 2.31 -3.62 -6.12
CA THR A 94 3.08 -4.82 -5.79
C THR A 94 3.31 -5.71 -7.01
N ARG A 95 4.49 -6.32 -7.11
CA ARG A 95 4.83 -7.25 -8.21
C ARG A 95 3.95 -8.50 -8.21
N LYS A 96 3.59 -9.01 -7.04
CA LYS A 96 2.57 -10.06 -6.87
C LYS A 96 1.15 -9.48 -6.93
N SER A 97 0.21 -10.32 -7.37
CA SER A 97 -1.24 -10.08 -7.37
C SER A 97 -2.00 -10.98 -6.38
N SER A 98 -1.30 -11.61 -5.43
CA SER A 98 -1.84 -12.63 -4.51
C SER A 98 -2.30 -12.07 -3.16
N TYR A 99 -2.42 -10.74 -3.05
CA TYR A 99 -2.81 -10.05 -1.81
C TYR A 99 -4.32 -10.16 -1.62
N PHE A 100 -4.75 -10.94 -0.62
CA PHE A 100 -6.15 -11.26 -0.35
C PHE A 100 -6.64 -10.70 1.00
N TYR A 101 -7.50 -11.43 1.72
CA TYR A 101 -7.94 -11.03 3.08
C TYR A 101 -6.74 -10.74 3.99
N GLY A 102 -6.79 -9.61 4.72
CA GLY A 102 -5.65 -9.07 5.46
C GLY A 102 -5.91 -7.71 6.12
N SER A 103 -5.03 -7.32 7.04
CA SER A 103 -4.82 -5.93 7.49
C SER A 103 -3.88 -5.22 6.52
N TYR A 104 -4.28 -4.06 6.03
CA TYR A 104 -3.53 -3.23 5.08
C TYR A 104 -3.41 -1.81 5.63
N SER A 105 -2.20 -1.24 5.59
CA SER A 105 -1.98 0.15 6.00
C SER A 105 -0.83 0.84 5.27
N ALA A 106 -0.98 2.14 5.02
CA ALA A 106 0.09 3.00 4.52
C ALA A 106 0.17 4.28 5.34
N ARG A 107 1.39 4.77 5.55
CA ARG A 107 1.67 6.04 6.24
C ARG A 107 1.94 7.12 5.20
N ILE A 108 0.96 8.01 5.02
CA ILE A 108 0.86 8.96 3.91
C ILE A 108 0.77 10.40 4.45
N GLN A 109 1.57 11.29 3.87
CA GLN A 109 1.42 12.74 3.95
C GLN A 109 0.98 13.23 2.57
N THR A 110 -0.01 14.12 2.51
CA THR A 110 -0.63 14.59 1.26
C THR A 110 -0.07 15.93 0.77
N GLY A 111 -0.28 16.25 -0.51
CA GLY A 111 -0.01 17.57 -1.06
C GLY A 111 -1.13 18.56 -0.77
N GLY A 112 -0.77 19.81 -0.45
CA GLY A 112 -1.74 20.89 -0.22
C GLY A 112 -2.28 21.58 -1.49
N VAL A 113 -1.86 21.12 -2.67
CA VAL A 113 -2.31 21.69 -3.95
C VAL A 113 -3.58 20.94 -4.39
N PRO A 114 -4.74 21.61 -4.51
CA PRO A 114 -6.00 20.98 -4.87
C PRO A 114 -6.02 20.54 -6.34
N GLY A 115 -6.93 19.62 -6.65
CA GLY A 115 -7.15 19.11 -8.02
C GLY A 115 -6.62 17.70 -8.26
N THR A 116 -6.40 16.91 -7.21
CA THR A 116 -5.83 15.55 -7.28
C THR A 116 -6.56 14.55 -6.38
N VAL A 117 -6.31 13.27 -6.63
CA VAL A 117 -6.72 12.15 -5.78
C VAL A 117 -5.49 11.34 -5.41
N ALA A 118 -5.34 11.02 -4.14
CA ALA A 118 -4.35 10.08 -3.62
C ALA A 118 -5.06 8.84 -3.09
N ALA A 119 -4.61 7.64 -3.46
CA ALA A 119 -5.27 6.39 -3.09
C ALA A 119 -4.30 5.36 -2.50
N LEU A 120 -4.76 4.60 -1.50
CA LEU A 120 -4.27 3.28 -1.11
C LEU A 120 -5.36 2.27 -1.46
N TYR A 121 -5.06 1.25 -2.25
CA TYR A 121 -6.09 0.33 -2.74
C TYR A 121 -5.55 -1.07 -3.05
N ASN A 122 -6.44 -2.08 -3.01
CA ASN A 122 -6.17 -3.41 -3.55
C ASN A 122 -7.02 -3.60 -4.81
N TYR A 123 -6.41 -3.96 -5.95
CA TYR A 123 -7.08 -4.10 -7.24
C TYR A 123 -6.83 -5.47 -7.88
N HIS A 124 -7.91 -6.20 -8.12
CA HIS A 124 -7.93 -7.37 -9.01
C HIS A 124 -8.52 -7.00 -10.38
N ASN A 125 -9.71 -6.41 -10.39
CA ASN A 125 -10.36 -5.84 -11.58
C ASN A 125 -11.48 -4.86 -11.16
N ALA A 126 -12.15 -4.20 -12.13
CA ALA A 126 -13.25 -3.26 -11.91
C ALA A 126 -14.51 -3.81 -11.18
N THR A 127 -14.51 -5.08 -10.76
CA THR A 127 -15.55 -5.73 -9.94
C THR A 127 -14.99 -6.40 -8.67
N SER A 128 -13.73 -6.18 -8.33
CA SER A 128 -13.06 -6.69 -7.14
C SER A 128 -11.89 -5.77 -6.78
N GLU A 129 -12.20 -4.71 -6.05
CA GLU A 129 -11.27 -3.66 -5.62
C GLU A 129 -11.74 -3.06 -4.27
N VAL A 130 -10.79 -2.66 -3.41
CA VAL A 130 -11.00 -2.02 -2.10
C VAL A 130 -10.17 -0.73 -2.05
N ASP A 131 -10.78 0.40 -1.71
CA ASP A 131 -10.16 1.73 -1.82
C ASP A 131 -10.19 2.54 -0.52
N VAL A 132 -9.09 3.26 -0.27
CA VAL A 132 -9.01 4.42 0.60
C VAL A 132 -8.47 5.60 -0.21
N GLU A 133 -9.33 6.57 -0.54
CA GLU A 133 -8.99 7.73 -1.39
C GLU A 133 -9.13 9.06 -0.63
N TYR A 134 -8.23 10.00 -0.89
CA TYR A 134 -8.31 11.40 -0.46
C TYR A 134 -8.36 12.34 -1.67
N VAL A 135 -9.32 13.25 -1.69
CA VAL A 135 -9.51 14.24 -2.76
C VAL A 135 -9.05 15.60 -2.28
N SER A 136 -8.00 16.16 -2.89
CA SER A 136 -7.34 17.38 -2.41
C SER A 136 -8.14 18.68 -2.63
N SER A 137 -9.22 18.64 -3.42
CA SER A 137 -10.21 19.74 -3.51
C SER A 137 -11.24 19.74 -2.38
N SER A 138 -11.26 18.72 -1.50
CA SER A 138 -12.21 18.62 -0.40
C SER A 138 -11.94 19.63 0.71
N THR A 139 -12.89 20.53 0.95
CA THR A 139 -12.86 21.48 2.08
C THR A 139 -13.10 20.81 3.44
N THR A 140 -13.57 19.56 3.46
CA THR A 140 -13.67 18.74 4.67
C THR A 140 -12.58 17.65 4.70
N PRO A 141 -11.90 17.43 5.84
CA PRO A 141 -10.97 16.32 6.00
C PRO A 141 -11.75 15.00 5.99
N THR A 142 -11.72 14.31 4.85
CA THR A 142 -12.57 13.16 4.59
C THR A 142 -11.81 12.15 3.75
N LEU A 143 -11.68 10.91 4.25
CA LEU A 143 -11.29 9.78 3.43
C LEU A 143 -12.54 9.16 2.81
N LEU A 144 -12.42 8.76 1.55
CA LEU A 144 -13.42 8.03 0.79
C LEU A 144 -13.08 6.55 0.91
N TYR A 145 -14.03 5.76 1.37
CA TYR A 145 -13.86 4.32 1.59
C TYR A 145 -14.79 3.58 0.65
N THR A 146 -14.26 2.80 -0.29
CA THR A 146 -15.10 2.18 -1.33
C THR A 146 -14.75 0.71 -1.57
N VAL A 147 -15.71 -0.03 -2.12
CA VAL A 147 -15.49 -1.36 -2.70
C VAL A 147 -16.16 -1.45 -4.06
N LYS A 148 -15.59 -2.24 -4.97
CA LYS A 148 -16.16 -2.49 -6.29
C LYS A 148 -16.81 -3.88 -6.39
N PRO A 149 -17.91 -4.04 -7.17
CA PRO A 149 -18.57 -3.01 -7.97
C PRO A 149 -19.36 -2.01 -7.11
N GLN A 150 -19.16 -0.72 -7.38
CA GLN A 150 -19.80 0.37 -6.67
C GLN A 150 -21.29 0.49 -7.06
N LEU A 151 -22.16 0.58 -6.07
CA LEU A 151 -23.59 0.84 -6.23
C LEU A 151 -23.86 2.35 -6.36
N TYR A 152 -24.92 2.68 -7.09
CA TYR A 152 -25.39 4.04 -7.33
C TYR A 152 -26.89 4.12 -7.07
N LEU A 153 -27.34 5.26 -6.56
CA LEU A 153 -28.74 5.61 -6.38
C LEU A 153 -29.35 6.00 -7.75
N PRO A 154 -30.70 6.03 -7.89
CA PRO A 154 -31.37 6.48 -9.12
C PRO A 154 -31.02 7.91 -9.57
N THR A 155 -30.43 8.72 -8.69
CA THR A 155 -29.90 10.06 -8.97
C THR A 155 -28.48 10.07 -9.57
N ALA A 156 -27.92 8.89 -9.88
CA ALA A 156 -26.52 8.66 -10.25
C ALA A 156 -25.47 9.07 -9.20
N ASN A 157 -25.89 9.41 -7.97
CA ASN A 157 -25.00 9.57 -6.82
C ASN A 157 -24.55 8.20 -6.29
N PRO A 158 -23.34 8.09 -5.69
CA PRO A 158 -22.89 6.86 -5.04
C PRO A 158 -23.80 6.45 -3.87
N ASP A 159 -23.99 5.14 -3.69
CA ASP A 159 -24.76 4.54 -2.60
C ASP A 159 -23.85 4.24 -1.39
N ASN A 160 -24.29 4.57 -0.17
CA ASN A 160 -23.45 4.46 1.02
C ASN A 160 -23.06 3.02 1.42
N ARG A 161 -23.72 2.02 0.84
CA ARG A 161 -23.45 0.60 1.07
C ARG A 161 -22.12 0.14 0.46
N THR A 162 -21.60 0.86 -0.54
CA THR A 162 -20.31 0.55 -1.21
C THR A 162 -19.37 1.75 -1.32
N TYR A 163 -19.81 2.94 -0.91
CA TYR A 163 -19.03 4.18 -0.99
C TYR A 163 -19.34 5.04 0.23
N GLN A 164 -18.42 5.07 1.20
CA GLN A 164 -18.57 5.81 2.45
C GLN A 164 -17.63 7.00 2.52
N ARG A 165 -17.99 7.98 3.37
CA ARG A 165 -17.18 9.14 3.71
C ARG A 165 -16.79 9.04 5.18
N GLY A 166 -15.53 8.74 5.44
CA GLY A 166 -14.93 8.82 6.76
C GLY A 166 -14.53 10.25 7.06
N THR A 167 -15.44 11.06 7.62
CA THR A 167 -15.10 12.37 8.14
C THR A 167 -14.17 12.21 9.34
N TRP A 168 -13.02 12.89 9.30
CA TRP A 168 -12.03 12.86 10.36
C TRP A 168 -12.09 14.14 11.20
N ASN A 169 -11.74 14.04 12.49
CA ASN A 169 -11.86 15.14 13.46
C ASN A 169 -10.65 16.11 13.46
N GLY A 170 -9.68 15.93 12.56
CA GLY A 170 -8.56 16.86 12.36
C GLY A 170 -8.91 17.99 11.38
N THR A 171 -7.90 18.54 10.70
CA THR A 171 -8.06 19.53 9.62
C THR A 171 -7.51 19.00 8.30
N SER A 172 -7.96 19.55 7.17
CA SER A 172 -7.36 19.22 5.86
C SER A 172 -5.87 19.63 5.78
N GLU A 173 -5.44 20.59 6.61
CA GLU A 173 -4.04 21.01 6.73
C GLU A 173 -3.19 19.97 7.46
N SER A 174 -3.72 19.24 8.45
CA SER A 174 -2.95 18.20 9.15
C SER A 174 -2.55 17.03 8.23
N PHE A 175 -3.38 16.68 7.23
CA PHE A 175 -2.98 15.75 6.17
C PHE A 175 -1.80 16.26 5.32
N GLN A 176 -1.50 17.57 5.33
CA GLN A 176 -0.44 18.19 4.54
C GLN A 176 0.82 18.45 5.38
N SER A 177 0.66 18.73 6.68
CA SER A 177 1.75 18.99 7.63
C SER A 177 2.23 17.76 8.40
N GLY A 178 1.54 16.63 8.28
CA GLY A 178 1.86 15.39 9.00
C GLY A 178 1.53 14.11 8.24
N PHE A 179 2.14 13.02 8.70
CA PHE A 179 1.87 11.67 8.22
C PHE A 179 0.70 11.03 8.98
N HIS A 180 -0.31 10.58 8.24
CA HIS A 180 -1.44 9.82 8.77
C HIS A 180 -1.40 8.37 8.28
N THR A 181 -1.87 7.45 9.12
CA THR A 181 -1.92 6.01 8.78
C THR A 181 -3.31 5.69 8.22
N TRP A 182 -3.40 5.50 6.91
CA TRP A 182 -4.62 5.06 6.24
C TRP A 182 -4.67 3.54 6.26
N SER A 183 -5.80 2.94 6.68
CA SER A 183 -5.90 1.49 6.85
C SER A 183 -7.24 0.91 6.39
N PHE A 184 -7.19 -0.34 5.94
CA PHE A 184 -8.37 -1.20 5.82
C PHE A 184 -8.06 -2.64 6.25
N ILE A 185 -9.05 -3.32 6.82
CA ILE A 185 -8.97 -4.74 7.19
C ILE A 185 -10.06 -5.46 6.41
N TRP A 186 -9.65 -6.33 5.49
CA TRP A 186 -10.53 -7.01 4.54
C TRP A 186 -10.71 -8.48 4.96
N LEU A 187 -11.95 -8.83 5.28
CA LEU A 187 -12.41 -10.15 5.70
C LEU A 187 -13.48 -10.67 4.72
N PRO A 188 -13.88 -11.96 4.75
CA PRO A 188 -14.77 -12.55 3.73
C PRO A 188 -16.18 -11.96 3.58
N GLU A 189 -16.64 -11.21 4.60
CA GLU A 189 -18.00 -10.64 4.70
C GLU A 189 -17.99 -9.15 5.05
N ILE A 190 -16.83 -8.55 5.33
CA ILE A 190 -16.71 -7.16 5.78
C ILE A 190 -15.34 -6.58 5.42
N VAL A 191 -15.32 -5.30 5.02
CA VAL A 191 -14.11 -4.46 5.02
C VAL A 191 -14.29 -3.40 6.10
N HIS A 192 -13.40 -3.37 7.09
CA HIS A 192 -13.29 -2.27 8.04
C HIS A 192 -12.32 -1.22 7.49
N PHE A 193 -12.61 0.06 7.68
CA PHE A 193 -11.79 1.18 7.21
C PHE A 193 -11.47 2.13 8.37
N GLY A 194 -10.26 2.68 8.39
CA GLY A 194 -9.82 3.53 9.47
C GLY A 194 -8.66 4.46 9.15
N ILE A 195 -8.47 5.42 10.05
CA ILE A 195 -7.37 6.39 10.06
C ILE A 195 -6.74 6.40 11.45
N ASP A 196 -5.41 6.36 11.52
CA ASP A 196 -4.62 6.40 12.77
C ASP A 196 -5.08 5.40 13.84
N LYS A 197 -5.31 4.15 13.42
CA LYS A 197 -5.85 3.03 14.22
C LYS A 197 -7.33 3.17 14.65
N ASN A 198 -8.03 4.24 14.25
CA ASN A 198 -9.46 4.42 14.52
C ASN A 198 -10.33 3.93 13.35
N TYR A 199 -11.02 2.80 13.53
CA TYR A 199 -11.85 2.15 12.50
C TYR A 199 -13.33 2.49 12.67
N THR A 200 -13.73 3.67 12.18
CA THR A 200 -15.10 4.19 12.29
C THR A 200 -16.07 3.66 11.23
N ASN A 201 -15.54 3.08 10.15
CA ASN A 201 -16.32 2.75 8.96
C ASN A 201 -16.19 1.28 8.59
N ASN A 202 -17.22 0.71 7.99
CA ASN A 202 -17.18 -0.64 7.45
C ASN A 202 -18.21 -0.85 6.32
N ILE A 203 -17.88 -1.73 5.39
CA ILE A 203 -18.72 -2.11 4.25
C ILE A 203 -18.91 -3.63 4.25
N THR A 204 -20.15 -4.09 4.18
CA THR A 204 -20.55 -5.51 4.12
C THR A 204 -21.25 -5.89 2.80
N VAL A 205 -21.50 -4.92 1.92
CA VAL A 205 -22.12 -5.10 0.59
C VAL A 205 -21.03 -5.08 -0.47
N ASN A 206 -21.09 -6.00 -1.43
CA ASN A 206 -20.10 -6.14 -2.52
C ASN A 206 -18.64 -6.25 -2.03
N VAL A 207 -18.43 -6.87 -0.86
CA VAL A 207 -17.08 -7.16 -0.33
C VAL A 207 -16.30 -8.02 -1.34
N PRO A 208 -15.12 -7.58 -1.81
CA PRO A 208 -14.38 -8.28 -2.85
C PRO A 208 -13.93 -9.69 -2.44
N ARG A 209 -13.74 -10.56 -3.45
CA ARG A 209 -13.46 -12.00 -3.25
C ARG A 209 -12.37 -12.59 -4.15
N SER A 210 -11.63 -11.75 -4.88
CA SER A 210 -10.46 -12.17 -5.67
C SER A 210 -9.20 -11.42 -5.20
N PRO A 211 -8.04 -12.10 -5.06
CA PRO A 211 -6.78 -11.47 -4.68
C PRO A 211 -6.29 -10.51 -5.78
N GLY A 212 -5.65 -9.41 -5.37
CA GLY A 212 -5.21 -8.36 -6.27
C GLY A 212 -3.80 -7.85 -6.01
N HIS A 213 -3.41 -6.82 -6.76
CA HIS A 213 -2.22 -6.02 -6.46
C HIS A 213 -2.55 -4.99 -5.38
N LEU A 214 -1.69 -4.84 -4.38
CA LEU A 214 -1.72 -3.71 -3.46
C LEU A 214 -1.02 -2.52 -4.11
N ALA A 215 -1.66 -1.36 -4.13
CA ALA A 215 -1.22 -0.21 -4.92
C ALA A 215 -1.41 1.12 -4.18
N ILE A 216 -0.58 2.10 -4.54
CA ILE A 216 -0.67 3.49 -4.09
C ILE A 216 -0.46 4.39 -5.31
N ASN A 217 -1.33 5.39 -5.49
CA ASN A 217 -1.21 6.36 -6.57
C ASN A 217 -1.54 7.80 -6.14
N HIS A 218 -1.09 8.75 -6.96
CA HIS A 218 -1.45 10.16 -6.91
C HIS A 218 -1.71 10.64 -8.33
N TRP A 219 -2.92 11.11 -8.61
CA TRP A 219 -3.38 11.36 -9.98
C TRP A 219 -4.38 12.51 -10.08
N SER A 220 -4.60 12.97 -11.31
CA SER A 220 -5.80 13.73 -11.67
C SER A 220 -6.26 13.36 -13.08
N ASN A 221 -7.56 13.43 -13.32
CA ASN A 221 -8.19 13.22 -14.63
C ASN A 221 -9.11 14.39 -15.03
N GLY A 222 -9.23 15.41 -14.17
CA GLY A 222 -10.11 16.56 -14.34
C GLY A 222 -11.62 16.30 -14.25
N ASP A 223 -12.12 15.14 -13.76
CA ASP A 223 -13.57 15.00 -13.50
C ASP A 223 -13.98 16.05 -12.42
N PRO A 224 -14.86 17.02 -12.76
CA PRO A 224 -15.25 18.10 -11.85
C PRO A 224 -16.09 17.63 -10.65
N ARG A 225 -16.48 16.36 -10.60
CA ARG A 225 -17.19 15.72 -9.48
C ARG A 225 -16.28 14.81 -8.65
N TYR A 226 -15.01 14.66 -9.05
CA TYR A 226 -14.03 13.83 -8.35
C TYR A 226 -12.70 14.55 -8.19
N SER A 227 -11.70 14.30 -9.06
CA SER A 227 -10.37 14.90 -8.93
C SER A 227 -10.36 16.43 -8.94
N SER A 228 -11.34 17.06 -9.61
CA SER A 228 -11.57 18.52 -9.57
C SER A 228 -10.37 19.39 -10.02
N GLY A 229 -9.43 18.81 -10.77
CA GLY A 229 -8.23 19.49 -11.27
C GLY A 229 -8.17 19.51 -12.80
N PRO A 230 -7.00 19.31 -13.43
CA PRO A 230 -5.69 18.96 -12.83
C PRO A 230 -5.10 20.06 -11.93
N PRO A 231 -4.08 19.78 -11.09
CA PRO A 231 -3.51 20.78 -10.19
C PRO A 231 -2.75 21.86 -10.98
N ILE A 232 -2.77 23.10 -10.49
CA ILE A 232 -2.17 24.26 -11.19
C ILE A 232 -0.63 24.31 -11.10
N VAL A 233 -0.05 23.58 -10.16
CA VAL A 233 1.38 23.33 -9.96
C VAL A 233 1.53 21.86 -9.51
N ASN A 234 2.76 21.35 -9.41
CA ASN A 234 2.97 19.97 -8.93
C ASN A 234 2.36 19.79 -7.53
N SER A 235 1.54 18.76 -7.37
CA SER A 235 1.09 18.26 -6.07
C SER A 235 1.79 16.94 -5.78
N THR A 236 2.33 16.76 -4.58
CA THR A 236 3.11 15.55 -4.22
C THR A 236 2.60 14.97 -2.91
N ILE A 237 2.40 13.64 -2.87
CA ILE A 237 2.22 12.90 -1.61
C ILE A 237 3.51 12.19 -1.25
N VAL A 238 3.77 12.00 0.04
CA VAL A 238 4.89 11.21 0.56
C VAL A 238 4.36 9.96 1.24
N VAL A 239 4.88 8.79 0.86
CA VAL A 239 4.62 7.50 1.52
C VAL A 239 5.87 7.12 2.29
N SER A 240 5.84 7.21 3.62
CA SER A 240 6.99 6.80 4.46
C SER A 240 6.98 5.30 4.75
N TYR A 241 5.81 4.67 4.78
CA TYR A 241 5.65 3.27 5.20
C TYR A 241 4.46 2.57 4.54
N LEU A 242 4.59 1.26 4.27
CA LEU A 242 3.52 0.38 3.77
C LEU A 242 3.62 -1.00 4.46
N GLN A 243 2.53 -1.46 5.08
CA GLN A 243 2.39 -2.80 5.66
C GLN A 243 1.14 -3.50 5.12
N ALA A 244 1.28 -4.79 4.85
CA ALA A 244 0.16 -5.72 4.71
C ALA A 244 0.45 -6.98 5.53
N ILE A 245 -0.50 -7.37 6.37
CA ILE A 245 -0.49 -8.67 7.05
C ILE A 245 -1.70 -9.44 6.52
N TYR A 246 -1.44 -10.44 5.69
CA TYR A 246 -2.44 -10.93 4.73
C TYR A 246 -2.28 -12.41 4.44
N ASN A 247 -3.30 -12.99 3.82
CA ASN A 247 -3.24 -14.34 3.26
C ASN A 247 -2.74 -14.25 1.81
N ASP A 248 -1.48 -14.59 1.58
CA ASP A 248 -0.90 -14.74 0.24
C ASP A 248 -1.47 -16.00 -0.42
N THR A 249 -2.26 -15.85 -1.48
CA THR A 249 -2.90 -16.99 -2.15
C THR A 249 -1.94 -17.93 -2.87
N ASP A 250 -0.68 -17.53 -3.04
CA ASP A 250 0.37 -18.39 -3.61
C ASP A 250 1.19 -19.13 -2.53
N ALA A 251 0.93 -18.87 -1.24
CA ALA A 251 1.75 -19.39 -0.14
C ALA A 251 1.26 -20.76 0.37
N THR A 252 2.22 -21.59 0.78
CA THR A 252 1.96 -22.83 1.50
C THR A 252 1.32 -22.54 2.86
N PRO A 253 0.26 -23.26 3.28
CA PRO A 253 -0.33 -23.12 4.61
C PRO A 253 0.69 -23.30 5.75
N LEU A 254 0.56 -22.47 6.78
CA LEU A 254 1.38 -22.53 7.99
C LEU A 254 1.06 -23.77 8.85
N ALA A 255 2.02 -24.19 9.68
CA ALA A 255 2.01 -25.53 10.27
C ALA A 255 2.15 -25.58 11.81
N CYS A 256 2.28 -24.45 12.51
CA CYS A 256 2.32 -24.30 13.97
C CYS A 256 3.27 -25.30 14.68
N ARG A 257 4.51 -25.43 14.19
CA ARG A 257 5.51 -26.39 14.71
C ARG A 257 6.52 -25.76 15.65
N LYS A 258 6.91 -24.50 15.41
CA LYS A 258 7.79 -23.72 16.29
C LYS A 258 6.97 -23.00 17.36
N MET A 259 5.89 -22.36 16.95
CA MET A 259 5.05 -21.52 17.80
C MET A 259 3.68 -22.16 17.98
N GLN A 260 3.05 -21.90 19.15
CA GLN A 260 1.69 -22.35 19.48
C GLN A 260 0.67 -21.21 19.45
N VAL A 261 1.13 -19.99 19.14
CA VAL A 261 0.35 -18.76 19.02
C VAL A 261 0.89 -17.95 17.84
N PRO A 262 0.06 -17.11 17.17
CA PRO A 262 0.55 -16.18 16.17
C PRO A 262 1.50 -15.14 16.79
N CYS A 263 2.41 -14.60 15.97
CA CYS A 263 3.19 -13.43 16.34
C CYS A 263 2.36 -12.16 16.25
N VAL A 264 2.65 -11.16 17.08
CA VAL A 264 2.13 -9.80 16.92
C VAL A 264 3.14 -8.96 16.14
N VAL A 265 2.67 -8.10 15.24
CA VAL A 265 3.52 -7.23 14.41
C VAL A 265 3.06 -5.76 14.54
N ASP A 266 3.99 -4.84 14.80
CA ASP A 266 3.74 -3.38 14.78
C ASP A 266 4.77 -2.70 13.86
N ASP A 267 4.31 -2.04 12.80
CA ASP A 267 5.16 -1.48 11.72
C ASP A 267 6.29 -2.40 11.26
N GLY A 268 5.95 -3.67 10.97
CA GLY A 268 6.87 -4.69 10.48
C GLY A 268 7.82 -5.27 11.54
N TYR A 269 7.83 -4.72 12.76
CA TYR A 269 8.57 -5.31 13.88
C TYR A 269 7.76 -6.44 14.51
N ILE A 270 8.32 -7.64 14.46
CA ILE A 270 7.77 -8.81 15.15
C ILE A 270 8.01 -8.63 16.65
N LEU A 271 6.91 -8.50 17.39
CA LEU A 271 6.92 -8.46 18.84
C LEU A 271 6.99 -9.89 19.36
N SER A 272 7.95 -10.17 20.23
CA SER A 272 7.98 -11.43 21.00
C SER A 272 6.65 -11.60 21.74
N PRO A 273 6.03 -12.79 21.75
CA PRO A 273 4.83 -13.01 22.56
C PRO A 273 5.13 -12.69 24.03
N ALA A 274 4.46 -11.67 24.56
CA ALA A 274 4.39 -11.51 25.99
C ALA A 274 3.63 -12.72 26.55
N ASN A 275 4.21 -13.43 27.52
CA ASN A 275 3.47 -14.44 28.28
C ASN A 275 2.19 -13.79 28.81
N SER A 276 1.06 -14.44 28.60
CA SER A 276 -0.27 -13.88 28.83
C SER A 276 -0.60 -13.78 30.33
N SER A 277 0.01 -12.81 31.01
CA SER A 277 -0.16 -12.53 32.43
C SER A 277 -0.09 -11.02 32.72
N SER A 278 -1.27 -10.41 32.79
CA SER A 278 -1.63 -9.23 33.61
C SER A 278 -0.54 -8.21 34.02
N THR A 279 -0.73 -6.98 33.57
CA THR A 279 -0.71 -5.77 34.42
C THR A 279 0.54 -5.49 35.29
N SER A 280 1.39 -4.56 34.86
CA SER A 280 1.63 -3.29 35.59
C SER A 280 2.68 -2.39 34.93
N THR A 281 2.61 -1.10 35.24
CA THR A 281 3.59 -0.09 34.83
C THR A 281 4.93 -0.28 35.54
N GLN A 282 6.03 -0.36 34.78
CA GLN A 282 7.33 0.10 35.27
C GLN A 282 8.32 0.41 34.14
N THR A 283 8.66 1.70 34.01
CA THR A 283 9.86 2.15 33.30
C THR A 283 11.09 1.88 34.17
N SER A 284 12.02 1.06 33.71
CA SER A 284 13.30 0.81 34.38
C SER A 284 14.49 1.11 33.46
N HIS A 285 15.06 2.31 33.60
CA HIS A 285 16.46 2.53 33.22
C HIS A 285 17.35 1.68 34.14
N LEU A 286 18.37 1.03 33.58
CA LEU A 286 19.39 0.32 34.36
C LEU A 286 20.79 0.83 34.00
N VAL A 287 21.53 1.25 35.04
CA VAL A 287 22.89 1.80 34.98
C VAL A 287 23.65 1.35 36.22
N SER A 288 24.88 0.82 36.06
CA SER A 288 25.93 0.64 37.09
C SER A 288 27.21 0.10 36.39
N THR A 289 28.34 0.83 36.27
CA THR A 289 29.41 1.16 37.26
C THR A 289 30.30 -0.04 37.66
N GLN A 290 31.64 0.00 37.70
CA GLN A 290 32.69 1.07 37.59
C GLN A 290 33.71 0.73 36.46
N GLY A 291 34.88 1.34 36.18
CA GLY A 291 35.74 2.37 36.84
C GLY A 291 36.84 1.78 37.75
N PRO A 292 38.02 2.43 37.98
CA PRO A 292 38.51 3.75 37.51
C PRO A 292 39.95 3.76 36.89
N THR A 293 40.55 4.97 36.76
CA THR A 293 41.96 5.34 36.42
C THR A 293 42.37 5.50 34.95
N SER A 294 43.45 6.26 34.75
CA SER A 294 43.72 7.16 33.62
C SER A 294 44.95 6.81 32.78
N THR A 295 44.95 7.13 31.48
CA THR A 295 45.91 8.05 30.81
C THR A 295 45.63 8.19 29.30
N SER A 296 46.29 9.15 28.65
CA SER A 296 46.38 9.36 27.18
C SER A 296 47.83 9.77 26.85
N PRO A 297 48.28 9.88 25.57
CA PRO A 297 47.63 9.59 24.29
C PRO A 297 48.45 8.63 23.37
N THR A 298 47.98 8.32 22.15
CA THR A 298 48.80 8.32 20.89
C THR A 298 47.98 8.03 19.62
N ASN A 299 48.62 8.15 18.45
CA ASN A 299 48.03 8.13 17.10
C ASN A 299 47.69 6.72 16.54
N GLY A 300 46.67 6.68 15.67
CA GLY A 300 46.86 6.18 14.29
C GLY A 300 46.18 4.88 13.86
N GLY A 301 45.62 4.87 12.64
CA GLY A 301 45.61 3.68 11.77
C GLY A 301 44.26 2.99 11.48
N VAL A 302 43.72 3.24 10.28
CA VAL A 302 43.16 2.25 9.32
C VAL A 302 42.10 1.22 9.77
N ALA A 303 40.89 1.36 9.20
CA ALA A 303 39.87 0.35 8.86
C ALA A 303 39.19 -0.51 9.97
N PRO A 304 37.89 -0.74 9.82
CA PRO A 304 37.39 -2.07 9.42
C PRO A 304 36.59 -2.00 8.10
N SER A 305 36.60 -2.96 7.17
CA SER A 305 36.41 -4.43 7.23
C SER A 305 34.99 -4.89 7.62
N GLN A 306 34.17 -5.22 6.61
CA GLN A 306 33.10 -6.21 6.76
C GLN A 306 33.72 -7.61 6.87
N PRO A 307 33.11 -8.53 7.64
CA PRO A 307 32.24 -9.56 7.04
C PRO A 307 30.73 -9.28 7.30
N ALA A 308 29.72 -9.79 6.58
CA ALA A 308 29.53 -11.03 5.81
C ALA A 308 29.46 -12.30 6.71
N VAL A 309 28.61 -13.31 6.49
CA VAL A 309 27.53 -13.52 5.49
C VAL A 309 26.59 -14.64 6.00
N ALA A 310 25.37 -14.74 5.47
CA ALA A 310 24.59 -15.99 5.43
C ALA A 310 23.79 -16.06 4.12
N ILE A 311 24.02 -17.09 3.30
CA ILE A 311 23.51 -17.30 1.92
C ILE A 311 23.14 -18.81 1.78
N VAL A 312 22.76 -19.26 0.57
CA VAL A 312 22.74 -20.67 0.05
C VAL A 312 21.37 -21.36 0.23
N ASN A 313 20.72 -21.99 -0.77
CA ASN A 313 20.94 -22.23 -2.22
C ASN A 313 19.58 -22.02 -2.96
N SER A 314 19.43 -21.68 -4.25
CA SER A 314 20.22 -21.79 -5.52
C SER A 314 20.10 -23.09 -6.33
N ALA A 315 19.55 -22.96 -7.56
CA ALA A 315 19.66 -23.85 -8.72
C ALA A 315 19.17 -23.10 -9.99
N GLY A 316 19.63 -23.48 -11.19
CA GLY A 316 19.57 -22.65 -12.42
C GLY A 316 18.91 -23.27 -13.67
N PRO A 317 19.26 -22.83 -14.90
CA PRO A 317 18.23 -22.45 -15.89
C PRO A 317 18.30 -23.14 -17.28
N VAL A 318 17.24 -22.99 -18.09
CA VAL A 318 17.19 -23.31 -19.54
C VAL A 318 16.35 -22.24 -20.28
N VAL A 319 16.53 -22.06 -21.60
CA VAL A 319 16.02 -20.93 -22.41
C VAL A 319 15.38 -21.40 -23.74
N HIS A 320 14.56 -20.54 -24.35
CA HIS A 320 14.11 -20.45 -25.76
C HIS A 320 12.68 -20.91 -26.20
N HIS A 321 11.98 -19.92 -26.77
CA HIS A 321 10.88 -19.96 -27.77
C HIS A 321 11.46 -20.20 -29.21
N PRO A 322 10.71 -20.21 -30.37
CA PRO A 322 9.35 -19.69 -30.67
C PRO A 322 8.47 -20.50 -31.70
N ILE A 323 7.38 -19.86 -32.21
CA ILE A 323 6.81 -19.88 -33.59
C ILE A 323 5.32 -20.29 -33.81
N TYR A 324 4.50 -19.27 -34.14
CA TYR A 324 3.36 -19.12 -35.08
C TYR A 324 2.35 -20.24 -35.44
N SER A 325 1.04 -19.90 -35.32
CA SER A 325 -0.04 -19.84 -36.37
C SER A 325 -1.44 -20.02 -35.71
N LEU A 326 -2.59 -19.37 -35.98
CA LEU A 326 -3.15 -18.37 -36.93
C LEU A 326 -4.35 -18.95 -37.74
N LEU A 327 -5.46 -18.19 -37.84
CA LEU A 327 -6.77 -18.48 -38.51
C LEU A 327 -7.65 -19.57 -37.84
N LEU A 328 -9.00 -19.51 -37.78
CA LEU A 328 -10.01 -18.41 -37.77
C LEU A 328 -11.26 -18.96 -36.96
N LEU A 329 -12.52 -18.49 -36.91
CA LEU A 329 -13.47 -17.83 -37.85
C LEU A 329 -14.60 -17.07 -37.06
N CYS A 330 -15.85 -17.03 -37.54
CA CYS A 330 -17.06 -16.39 -36.94
C CYS A 330 -18.02 -17.44 -36.31
N SER A 331 -19.14 -17.16 -35.62
CA SER A 331 -20.10 -16.01 -35.65
C SER A 331 -20.93 -15.88 -34.34
N LEU A 332 -21.75 -14.80 -34.25
CA LEU A 332 -22.83 -14.55 -33.26
C LEU A 332 -22.33 -14.12 -31.85
N LEU A 333 -22.98 -13.22 -31.09
CA LEU A 333 -24.12 -12.31 -31.35
C LEU A 333 -23.97 -11.01 -30.50
N PHE A 334 -24.88 -10.03 -30.65
CA PHE A 334 -24.75 -8.68 -30.07
C PHE A 334 -24.92 -8.62 -28.54
N ALA A 335 -23.83 -8.40 -27.81
CA ALA A 335 -23.79 -7.65 -26.54
C ALA A 335 -22.35 -7.17 -26.25
N SER A 336 -22.21 -6.02 -25.58
CA SER A 336 -20.94 -5.42 -25.11
C SER A 336 -19.86 -5.07 -26.15
N ARG A 337 -19.57 -3.77 -26.26
CA ARG A 337 -18.28 -3.19 -26.70
C ARG A 337 -18.04 -1.93 -25.85
N TYR A 338 -16.84 -1.55 -25.45
CA TYR A 338 -15.50 -1.96 -25.91
C TYR A 338 -14.60 -2.43 -24.76
N CYS A 339 -13.57 -3.22 -25.08
CA CYS A 339 -12.53 -3.64 -24.16
C CYS A 339 -11.20 -3.89 -24.90
N LEU A 340 -10.06 -3.81 -24.19
CA LEU A 340 -8.68 -4.13 -24.61
C LEU A 340 -8.10 -3.48 -25.89
N LYS A 341 -7.34 -2.41 -25.68
CA LYS A 341 -5.90 -2.31 -26.01
C LYS A 341 -5.24 -1.68 -24.77
N SER A 342 -4.08 -2.11 -24.29
CA SER A 342 -2.85 -2.49 -24.99
C SER A 342 -2.24 -3.83 -24.55
N ARG A 343 -1.18 -4.26 -25.25
CA ARG A 343 -0.20 -5.26 -24.81
C ARG A 343 1.19 -4.64 -24.89
N CYS A 344 1.98 -4.76 -23.82
CA CYS A 344 3.42 -5.09 -23.77
C CYS A 344 3.90 -4.88 -22.34
#